data_AF-A0A2E8WZY0-F1
#
_entry.id   AF-A0A2E8WZY0-F1
#
_cell.length_a   1.000
_cell.length_b   1.000
_cell.length_c   1.000
_cell.angle_alpha   90.00
_cell.angle_beta   90.00
_cell.angle_gamma   90.00
#
_symmetry.space_group_name_H-M   'P 1'
#
loop_
_entity.id
_entity.type
_entity.pdbx_description
1 polymer ?
#
loop_
_entity_poly.entity_id
_entity_poly.type
_entity_poly.pdbx_seq_one_letter_code
_entity_poly.pdbx_strand_id
1 'polypeptide(L)'
;MARILILDTATKQCSVALSEHGEAVAWKEERTDGYVHAERLMPLIDALLDEHGWDKSSLEAVAVSGGPGSFTGLRIGVSTAKGLCHGLGLPLIALDTLGILAAQGARLDPTPQRRVAMVDARRMEVYAGDFDHDGRCLTSGRPVVVDEEKHVWKGPAQFIGDGAVKCSETLAGEGRTFVEAWPLARDGAKLAEAAFAQGDFADLGSYEPNYIKAFKAGAAKDPLGLRSSLGAVWLALALILASCTSCGEQQQFIPYVPVNLQIDLNLPAYNTLNFPGEAIALAGGSKGLYVYRYTLDEFVVLDRHATYDIPLACKVTLDADNFTLRDHDDCSESEWQIIDGSVMNGPATLPLHRYRTSLNGSILSIFN
;
A
#
# COMPACT_ATOMS: atom_id res chain seq x y z
N MET A 1 23.06 -11.42 20.20
CA MET A 1 23.14 -9.94 20.33
C MET A 1 23.23 -9.46 18.91
N ALA A 2 22.20 -8.80 18.39
CA ALA A 2 22.04 -8.67 16.95
C ALA A 2 22.22 -7.23 16.48
N ARG A 3 22.95 -7.06 15.38
CA ARG A 3 22.89 -5.84 14.57
C ARG A 3 21.69 -5.90 13.65
N ILE A 4 20.70 -5.04 13.90
CA ILE A 4 19.41 -5.09 13.19
C ILE A 4 19.18 -3.79 12.44
N LEU A 5 18.88 -3.91 11.14
CA LEU A 5 18.34 -2.80 10.35
C LEU A 5 16.82 -2.78 10.49
N ILE A 6 16.24 -1.66 10.91
CA ILE A 6 14.80 -1.52 11.15
C ILE A 6 14.22 -0.53 10.14
N LEU A 7 13.13 -0.91 9.48
CA LEU A 7 12.44 -0.11 8.46
C LEU A 7 10.99 0.19 8.89
N ASP A 8 10.57 1.45 8.77
CA ASP A 8 9.15 1.81 8.87
C ASP A 8 8.71 2.66 7.67
N THR A 9 7.64 2.18 7.04
CA THR A 9 6.90 2.86 5.96
C THR A 9 5.40 2.72 6.19
N ALA A 10 4.96 2.49 7.44
CA ALA A 10 3.58 2.17 7.76
C ALA A 10 2.67 3.40 7.68
N THR A 11 3.23 4.61 7.72
CA THR A 11 2.48 5.87 7.64
C THR A 11 3.12 6.79 6.58
N LYS A 12 2.81 8.09 6.60
CA LYS A 12 3.52 9.08 5.75
C LYS A 12 4.97 9.31 6.18
N GLN A 13 5.33 8.88 7.38
CA GLN A 13 6.70 8.92 7.88
C GLN A 13 7.48 7.76 7.26
N CYS A 14 8.57 8.06 6.56
CA CYS A 14 9.57 7.08 6.16
C CYS A 14 10.68 7.12 7.21
N SER A 15 11.07 5.97 7.78
CA SER A 15 12.17 5.95 8.74
C SER A 15 12.97 4.66 8.69
N VAL A 16 14.25 4.78 9.00
CA VAL A 16 15.19 3.66 9.08
C VAL A 16 16.08 3.84 10.30
N ALA A 17 16.43 2.73 10.96
CA ALA A 17 17.31 2.74 12.11
C ALA A 17 18.27 1.56 12.11
N LEU A 18 19.46 1.79 12.65
CA LEU A 18 20.41 0.75 13.04
C LEU A 18 20.25 0.52 14.53
N SER A 19 20.09 -0.74 14.92
CA SER A 19 19.94 -1.17 16.31
C SER A 19 21.06 -2.11 16.70
N GLU A 20 21.60 -1.93 17.90
CA GLU A 20 22.53 -2.84 18.55
C GLU A 20 22.13 -2.92 20.03
N HIS A 21 22.08 -4.12 20.62
CA HIS A 21 21.69 -4.33 22.02
C HIS A 21 20.28 -3.81 22.39
N GLY A 22 19.34 -3.91 21.44
CA GLY A 22 17.97 -3.41 21.63
C GLY A 22 17.84 -1.89 21.74
N GLU A 23 18.88 -1.14 21.40
CA GLU A 23 18.87 0.32 21.37
C GLU A 23 19.20 0.81 19.95
N ALA A 24 18.53 1.87 19.50
CA ALA A 24 18.82 2.50 18.22
C ALA A 24 20.10 3.32 18.32
N VAL A 25 21.14 2.93 17.59
CA VAL A 25 22.46 3.59 17.59
C VAL A 25 22.57 4.67 16.50
N ALA A 26 21.75 4.58 15.45
CA ALA A 26 21.65 5.58 14.40
C ALA A 26 20.28 5.50 13.71
N TRP A 27 19.75 6.61 13.20
CA TRP A 27 18.47 6.63 12.47
C TRP A 27 18.38 7.78 11.47
N LYS A 28 17.54 7.63 10.46
CA LYS A 28 17.11 8.69 9.55
C LYS A 28 15.61 8.65 9.35
N GLU A 29 15.01 9.82 9.26
CA GLU A 29 13.56 10.02 9.25
C GLU A 29 13.21 11.11 8.24
N GLU A 30 12.29 10.83 7.33
CA GLU A 30 11.82 11.78 6.34
C GLU A 30 10.29 11.74 6.22
N ARG A 31 9.68 12.93 6.20
CA ARG A 31 8.24 13.10 6.06
C ARG A 31 7.97 14.15 5.00
N THR A 32 7.14 13.81 4.04
CA THR A 32 6.60 14.74 3.05
C THR A 32 5.08 14.69 3.09
N ASP A 33 4.42 15.62 2.38
CA ASP A 33 2.95 15.63 2.30
C ASP A 33 2.39 14.42 1.51
N GLY A 34 3.24 13.79 0.67
CA GLY A 34 2.96 12.60 -0.13
C GLY A 34 3.67 11.33 0.37
N TYR A 35 3.52 10.22 -0.37
CA TYR A 35 4.21 8.96 -0.09
C TYR A 35 5.48 8.89 -0.95
N VAL A 36 6.65 9.14 -0.35
CA VAL A 36 7.95 9.12 -1.03
C VAL A 36 8.77 7.84 -0.74
N HIS A 37 8.14 6.85 -0.11
CA HIS A 37 8.85 5.67 0.42
C HIS A 37 9.64 4.91 -0.66
N ALA A 38 9.06 4.72 -1.85
CA ALA A 38 9.71 3.98 -2.93
C ALA A 38 11.02 4.64 -3.38
N GLU A 39 11.06 5.97 -3.41
CA GLU A 39 12.22 6.75 -3.85
C GLU A 39 13.24 6.97 -2.72
N ARG A 40 12.78 7.01 -1.46
CA ARG A 40 13.61 7.45 -0.33
C ARG A 40 14.13 6.32 0.54
N LEU A 41 13.44 5.19 0.63
CA LEU A 41 13.78 4.13 1.59
C LEU A 41 15.21 3.60 1.38
N MET A 42 15.56 3.16 0.17
CA MET A 42 16.90 2.64 -0.13
C MET A 42 18.01 3.71 0.05
N PRO A 43 17.88 4.94 -0.47
CA PRO A 43 18.85 6.00 -0.19
C PRO A 43 19.05 6.30 1.31
N LEU A 44 17.99 6.24 2.12
CA LEU A 44 18.10 6.42 3.56
C LEU A 44 18.88 5.28 4.23
N ILE A 45 18.67 4.03 3.78
CA ILE A 45 19.41 2.86 4.28
C ILE A 45 20.90 2.99 3.95
N ASP A 46 21.23 3.25 2.68
CA ASP A 46 22.62 3.37 2.24
C ASP A 46 23.34 4.50 2.97
N ALA A 47 22.74 5.70 3.02
CA ALA A 47 23.33 6.83 3.73
C ALA A 47 23.50 6.56 5.24
N LEU A 48 22.57 5.83 5.87
CA LEU A 48 22.66 5.52 7.30
C LEU A 48 23.78 4.51 7.59
N LEU A 49 23.93 3.47 6.77
CA LEU A 49 25.00 2.49 6.89
C LEU A 49 26.37 3.14 6.67
N ASP A 50 26.49 3.97 5.62
CA ASP A 50 27.73 4.67 5.27
C ASP A 50 28.15 5.64 6.38
N GLU A 51 27.23 6.47 6.88
CA GLU A 51 27.53 7.45 7.95
C GLU A 51 27.91 6.78 9.27
N HIS A 52 27.30 5.64 9.60
CA HIS A 52 27.61 4.90 10.82
C HIS A 52 28.83 3.97 10.66
N GLY A 53 29.28 3.72 9.42
CA GLY A 53 30.40 2.86 9.11
C GLY A 53 30.10 1.36 9.26
N TRP A 54 28.84 0.95 9.08
CA TRP A 54 28.45 -0.46 9.10
C TRP A 54 28.43 -1.04 7.70
N ASP A 55 29.08 -2.20 7.54
CA ASP A 55 28.95 -2.98 6.32
C ASP A 55 27.62 -3.76 6.33
N LYS A 56 26.97 -3.89 5.17
CA LYS A 56 25.72 -4.65 5.02
C LYS A 56 25.86 -6.11 5.50
N SER A 57 27.04 -6.71 5.35
CA SER A 57 27.34 -8.06 5.82
C SER A 57 27.48 -8.18 7.35
N SER A 58 27.57 -7.06 8.07
CA SER A 58 27.59 -7.05 9.54
C SER A 58 26.21 -7.06 10.17
N LEU A 59 25.15 -6.92 9.37
CA LEU A 59 23.77 -7.05 9.82
C LEU A 59 23.46 -8.53 10.10
N GLU A 60 22.65 -8.77 11.13
CA GLU A 60 22.21 -10.10 11.55
C GLU A 60 20.71 -10.32 11.32
N ALA A 61 19.93 -9.25 11.14
CA ALA A 61 18.52 -9.31 10.75
C ALA A 61 18.04 -8.00 10.11
N VAL A 62 16.91 -8.08 9.41
CA VAL A 62 16.15 -6.90 9.01
C VAL A 62 14.77 -6.96 9.67
N ALA A 63 14.40 -5.90 10.39
CA ALA A 63 13.07 -5.72 10.94
C ALA A 63 12.27 -4.71 10.12
N VAL A 64 10.97 -4.94 9.98
CA VAL A 64 10.07 -4.05 9.25
C VAL A 64 8.72 -3.96 9.95
N SER A 65 8.12 -2.78 9.93
CA SER A 65 6.75 -2.61 10.39
C SER A 65 5.77 -3.39 9.51
N GLY A 66 5.14 -4.40 10.09
CA GLY A 66 4.21 -5.33 9.43
C GLY A 66 2.80 -4.80 9.29
N GLY A 67 2.44 -3.73 9.98
CA GLY A 67 1.09 -3.17 10.01
C GLY A 67 0.49 -3.16 11.41
N PRO A 68 -0.68 -2.54 11.58
CA PRO A 68 -1.49 -1.87 10.56
C PRO A 68 -0.87 -0.56 10.03
N GLY A 69 -1.35 -0.07 8.89
CA GLY A 69 -0.83 1.14 8.24
C GLY A 69 -1.30 1.34 6.80
N SER A 70 -0.61 2.21 6.08
CA SER A 70 -0.78 2.48 4.66
C SER A 70 -0.53 1.21 3.83
N PHE A 71 -1.53 0.79 3.05
CA PHE A 71 -1.43 -0.40 2.19
C PHE A 71 -0.21 -0.36 1.27
N THR A 72 -0.02 0.76 0.57
CA THR A 72 1.13 0.96 -0.32
C THR A 72 2.43 1.06 0.45
N GLY A 73 2.43 1.80 1.57
CA GLY A 73 3.62 1.99 2.39
C GLY A 73 4.15 0.67 2.96
N LEU A 74 3.28 -0.14 3.56
CA LEU A 74 3.63 -1.46 4.10
C LEU A 74 4.21 -2.38 3.03
N ARG A 75 3.64 -2.39 1.81
CA ARG A 75 4.15 -3.20 0.69
C ARG A 75 5.54 -2.77 0.25
N ILE A 76 5.81 -1.48 0.22
CA ILE A 76 7.14 -0.95 -0.11
C ILE A 76 8.15 -1.42 0.94
N GLY A 77 7.87 -1.18 2.22
CA GLY A 77 8.78 -1.57 3.32
C GLY A 77 9.04 -3.07 3.36
N VAL A 78 7.98 -3.90 3.29
CA VAL A 78 8.10 -5.36 3.35
C VAL A 78 8.82 -5.91 2.12
N SER A 79 8.55 -5.40 0.91
CA SER A 79 9.27 -5.81 -0.29
C SER A 79 10.76 -5.47 -0.21
N THR A 80 11.10 -4.26 0.25
CA THR A 80 12.50 -3.86 0.45
C THR A 80 13.18 -4.73 1.50
N ALA A 81 12.54 -4.98 2.65
CA ALA A 81 13.07 -5.83 3.71
C ALA A 81 13.31 -7.27 3.22
N LYS A 82 12.35 -7.85 2.49
CA LYS A 82 12.47 -9.18 1.87
C LYS A 82 13.62 -9.23 0.88
N GLY A 83 13.77 -8.21 0.04
CA GLY A 83 14.90 -8.10 -0.91
C GLY A 83 16.26 -8.08 -0.21
N LEU A 84 16.40 -7.28 0.85
CA LEU A 84 17.62 -7.22 1.67
C LEU A 84 17.90 -8.55 2.37
N CYS A 85 16.89 -9.15 3.00
CA CYS A 85 17.01 -10.45 3.66
C CYS A 85 17.43 -11.54 2.68
N HIS A 86 16.80 -11.59 1.51
CA HIS A 86 17.13 -12.57 0.48
C HIS A 86 18.56 -12.39 -0.05
N GLY A 87 18.95 -11.14 -0.35
CA GLY A 87 20.28 -10.84 -0.88
C GLY A 87 21.42 -11.05 0.12
N LEU A 88 21.17 -10.85 1.42
CA LEU A 88 22.17 -10.96 2.48
C LEU A 88 22.08 -12.28 3.27
N GLY A 89 21.08 -13.12 3.01
CA GLY A 89 20.85 -14.34 3.78
C GLY A 89 20.42 -14.09 5.23
N LEU A 90 19.70 -12.98 5.48
CA LEU A 90 19.29 -12.57 6.82
C LEU A 90 17.84 -12.96 7.14
N PRO A 91 17.51 -13.22 8.41
CA PRO A 91 16.12 -13.38 8.85
C PRO A 91 15.35 -12.06 8.79
N LEU A 92 14.04 -12.17 8.51
CA LEU A 92 13.08 -11.07 8.54
C LEU A 92 12.30 -11.06 9.84
N ILE A 93 12.21 -9.90 10.49
CA ILE A 93 11.39 -9.66 11.68
C ILE A 93 10.23 -8.75 11.30
N ALA A 94 9.01 -9.17 11.63
CA ALA A 94 7.80 -8.38 11.42
C ALA A 94 7.38 -7.70 12.74
N LEU A 95 7.42 -6.37 12.79
CA LEU A 95 7.04 -5.61 13.98
C LEU A 95 5.59 -5.12 13.90
N ASP A 96 4.88 -5.15 15.02
CA ASP A 96 3.57 -4.49 15.12
C ASP A 96 3.75 -2.96 15.11
N THR A 97 3.15 -2.29 14.11
CA THR A 97 3.22 -0.83 13.98
C THR A 97 2.70 -0.12 15.23
N LEU A 98 1.64 -0.67 15.85
CA LEU A 98 1.06 -0.09 17.07
C LEU A 98 1.97 -0.28 18.28
N GLY A 99 2.71 -1.39 18.33
CA GLY A 99 3.76 -1.64 19.32
C GLY A 99 4.90 -0.62 19.21
N ILE A 100 5.33 -0.28 18.00
CA ILE A 100 6.35 0.76 17.76
C ILE A 100 5.87 2.13 18.28
N LEU A 101 4.62 2.50 18.01
CA LEU A 101 4.02 3.73 18.55
C LEU A 101 3.95 3.72 20.08
N ALA A 102 3.58 2.60 20.69
CA ALA A 102 3.56 2.49 22.15
C ALA A 102 4.96 2.65 22.76
N ALA A 103 5.99 2.04 22.14
CA ALA A 103 7.39 2.19 22.54
C ALA A 103 7.87 3.66 22.39
N GLN A 104 7.47 4.32 21.31
CA GLN A 104 7.71 5.75 21.11
C GLN A 104 7.06 6.59 22.23
N GLY A 105 5.83 6.26 22.62
CA GLY A 105 5.14 6.91 23.73
C GLY A 105 5.90 6.76 25.05
N ALA A 106 6.48 5.58 25.30
CA ALA A 106 7.33 5.34 26.46
C ALA A 106 8.65 6.13 26.42
N ARG A 107 9.23 6.34 25.24
CA ARG A 107 10.40 7.23 25.08
C ARG A 107 10.05 8.70 25.32
N LEU A 108 8.90 9.16 24.81
CA LEU A 108 8.46 10.56 24.92
C LEU A 108 8.01 10.92 26.34
N ASP A 109 7.34 9.99 27.02
CA ASP A 109 6.96 10.10 28.42
C ASP A 109 7.30 8.78 29.14
N PRO A 110 8.43 8.72 29.86
CA PRO A 110 8.87 7.53 30.58
C PRO A 110 8.00 7.13 31.79
N THR A 111 6.97 7.90 32.13
CA THR A 111 6.06 7.58 33.23
C THR A 111 5.43 6.20 33.01
N PRO A 112 5.41 5.30 34.03
CA PRO A 112 4.73 4.03 33.94
C PRO A 112 3.21 4.22 33.84
N GLN A 113 2.68 4.17 32.62
CA GLN A 113 1.27 4.41 32.34
C GLN A 113 0.81 3.59 31.13
N ARG A 114 -0.50 3.32 31.09
CA ARG A 114 -1.17 2.68 29.94
C ARG A 114 -1.01 3.53 28.69
N ARG A 115 -0.77 2.89 27.54
CA ARG A 115 -0.61 3.55 26.24
C ARG A 115 -1.59 2.98 25.23
N VAL A 116 -2.27 3.88 24.52
CA VAL A 116 -3.20 3.53 23.44
C VAL A 116 -2.63 4.07 22.14
N ALA A 117 -2.06 3.19 21.33
CA ALA A 117 -1.53 3.55 20.02
C ALA A 117 -2.67 3.59 19.00
N MET A 118 -2.72 4.63 18.17
CA MET A 118 -3.81 4.84 17.21
C MET A 118 -3.27 5.38 15.88
N VAL A 119 -3.46 4.61 14.80
CA VAL A 119 -3.16 5.03 13.43
C VAL A 119 -4.45 5.37 12.70
N ASP A 120 -4.50 6.49 11.98
CA ASP A 120 -5.68 6.88 11.19
C ASP A 120 -6.00 5.84 10.10
N ALA A 121 -7.21 5.25 10.16
CA ALA A 121 -7.72 4.32 9.17
C ALA A 121 -8.67 4.98 8.14
N ARG A 122 -8.70 6.31 8.10
CA ARG A 122 -9.61 7.18 7.32
C ARG A 122 -11.06 7.10 7.83
N ARG A 123 -11.93 8.03 7.37
CA ARG A 123 -13.38 8.06 7.65
C ARG A 123 -13.80 7.91 9.14
N MET A 124 -13.13 8.60 10.06
CA MET A 124 -13.37 8.50 11.53
C MET A 124 -13.13 7.11 12.14
N GLU A 125 -12.37 6.28 11.44
CA GLU A 125 -11.90 4.99 11.93
C GLU A 125 -10.41 5.08 12.27
N VAL A 126 -10.01 4.26 13.23
CA VAL A 126 -8.62 4.15 13.67
C VAL A 126 -8.26 2.67 13.80
N TYR A 127 -7.03 2.33 13.47
CA TYR A 127 -6.44 1.11 13.99
C TYR A 127 -5.89 1.41 15.37
N ALA A 128 -6.34 0.67 16.37
CA ALA A 128 -5.95 0.92 17.74
C ALA A 128 -5.39 -0.33 18.42
N GLY A 129 -4.38 -0.08 19.26
CA GLY A 129 -3.77 -1.07 20.14
C GLY A 129 -3.65 -0.51 21.55
N ASP A 130 -3.82 -1.39 22.53
CA ASP A 130 -3.81 -1.10 23.95
C ASP A 130 -2.64 -1.80 24.60
N PHE A 131 -1.81 -1.04 25.30
CA PHE A 131 -0.56 -1.48 25.90
C PHE A 131 -0.54 -1.08 27.37
N ASP A 132 -0.11 -1.99 28.23
CA ASP A 132 0.08 -1.67 29.63
C ASP A 132 1.34 -0.81 29.86
N HIS A 133 1.57 -0.46 31.13
CA HIS A 133 2.70 0.36 31.54
C HIS A 133 4.08 -0.25 31.23
N ASP A 134 4.18 -1.58 31.11
CA ASP A 134 5.40 -2.30 30.76
C ASP A 134 5.56 -2.44 29.23
N GLY A 135 4.62 -1.92 28.45
CA GLY A 135 4.62 -2.01 26.99
C GLY A 135 4.10 -3.34 26.46
N ARG A 136 3.50 -4.18 27.30
CA ARG A 136 2.88 -5.44 26.86
C ARG A 136 1.57 -5.14 26.13
N CYS A 137 1.43 -5.73 24.94
CA CYS A 137 0.19 -5.69 24.18
C CYS A 137 -0.94 -6.40 24.95
N LEU A 138 -1.99 -5.63 25.29
CA LEU A 138 -3.24 -6.14 25.83
C LEU A 138 -4.22 -6.48 24.69
N THR A 139 -4.28 -5.61 23.69
CA THR A 139 -4.98 -5.83 22.41
C THR A 139 -4.26 -5.06 21.31
N SER A 140 -4.17 -5.58 20.07
CA SER A 140 -3.60 -4.83 18.95
C SER A 140 -4.39 -5.05 17.67
N GLY A 141 -4.34 -4.05 16.77
CA GLY A 141 -4.83 -4.19 15.41
C GLY A 141 -6.35 -4.19 15.26
N ARG A 142 -7.11 -3.61 16.21
CA ARG A 142 -8.57 -3.54 16.05
C ARG A 142 -8.96 -2.29 15.24
N PRO A 143 -9.71 -2.41 14.14
CA PRO A 143 -10.35 -1.25 13.53
C PRO A 143 -11.49 -0.80 14.45
N VAL A 144 -11.48 0.46 14.86
CA VAL A 144 -12.47 1.01 15.78
C VAL A 144 -13.12 2.23 15.14
N VAL A 145 -14.45 2.25 15.13
CA VAL A 145 -15.24 3.46 14.83
C VAL A 145 -15.37 4.21 16.14
N VAL A 146 -14.60 5.28 16.31
CA VAL A 146 -14.37 5.87 17.64
C VAL A 146 -15.65 6.42 18.26
N ASP A 147 -16.55 6.97 17.45
CA ASP A 147 -17.81 7.53 17.93
C ASP A 147 -18.79 6.47 18.46
N GLU A 148 -18.74 5.25 17.93
CA GLU A 148 -19.62 4.15 18.33
C GLU A 148 -19.08 3.38 19.55
N GLU A 149 -17.76 3.40 19.74
CA GLU A 149 -17.06 2.57 20.73
C GLU A 149 -16.32 3.37 21.82
N LYS A 150 -16.78 4.59 22.15
CA LYS A 150 -16.14 5.46 23.17
C LYS A 150 -15.92 4.77 24.52
N HIS A 151 -16.81 3.85 24.89
CA HIS A 151 -16.80 3.14 26.17
C HIS A 151 -15.68 2.08 26.30
N VAL A 152 -15.02 1.72 25.20
CA VAL A 152 -13.88 0.80 25.20
C VAL A 152 -12.64 1.47 25.81
N TRP A 153 -12.51 2.78 25.68
CA TRP A 153 -11.38 3.55 26.16
C TRP A 153 -11.62 4.02 27.60
N LYS A 154 -10.98 3.34 28.57
CA LYS A 154 -11.19 3.56 30.01
C LYS A 154 -9.95 4.10 30.72
N GLY A 155 -10.17 4.94 31.74
CA GLY A 155 -9.14 5.39 32.66
C GLY A 155 -8.13 6.39 32.07
N PRO A 156 -7.11 6.75 32.86
CA PRO A 156 -5.98 7.54 32.40
C PRO A 156 -5.11 6.72 31.45
N ALA A 157 -4.67 7.35 30.37
CA ALA A 157 -3.79 6.74 29.38
C ALA A 157 -3.15 7.82 28.51
N GLN A 158 -1.98 7.51 27.97
CA GLN A 158 -1.39 8.26 26.87
C GLN A 158 -1.91 7.68 25.54
N PHE A 159 -2.68 8.46 24.81
CA PHE A 159 -3.10 8.17 23.45
C PHE A 159 -2.06 8.74 22.49
N ILE A 160 -1.49 7.90 21.62
CA ILE A 160 -0.38 8.29 20.74
C ILE A 160 -0.64 7.89 19.30
N GLY A 161 -0.30 8.78 18.38
CA GLY A 161 -0.43 8.58 16.93
C GLY A 161 -1.35 9.60 16.26
N ASP A 162 -1.33 9.65 14.93
CA ASP A 162 -2.17 10.57 14.14
C ASP A 162 -3.68 10.31 14.35
N GLY A 163 -4.08 9.06 14.52
CA GLY A 163 -5.43 8.66 14.90
C GLY A 163 -5.84 9.15 16.29
N ALA A 164 -4.89 9.25 17.24
CA ALA A 164 -5.18 9.69 18.60
C ALA A 164 -5.56 11.17 18.63
N VAL A 165 -4.79 12.02 17.96
CA VAL A 165 -5.05 13.47 17.91
C VAL A 165 -6.35 13.77 17.17
N LYS A 166 -6.59 13.08 16.04
CA LYS A 166 -7.85 13.18 15.28
C LYS A 166 -9.08 12.87 16.14
N CYS A 167 -8.94 11.98 17.12
CA CYS A 167 -10.02 11.54 17.99
C CYS A 167 -9.98 12.19 19.40
N SER A 168 -9.13 13.19 19.62
CA SER A 168 -8.88 13.76 20.93
C SER A 168 -10.12 14.41 21.56
N GLU A 169 -10.91 15.16 20.79
CA GLU A 169 -12.17 15.75 21.26
C GLU A 169 -13.18 14.67 21.68
N THR A 170 -13.31 13.63 20.85
CA THR A 170 -14.22 12.50 21.10
C THR A 170 -13.81 11.67 22.32
N LEU A 171 -12.50 11.54 22.56
CA LEU A 171 -11.92 10.70 23.61
C LEU A 171 -11.47 11.49 24.84
N ALA A 172 -11.75 12.80 24.90
CA ALA A 172 -11.36 13.64 26.03
C ALA A 172 -11.88 13.06 27.36
N GLY A 173 -11.07 13.18 28.41
CA GLY A 173 -11.38 12.65 29.73
C GLY A 173 -10.26 12.90 30.72
N GLU A 174 -10.56 12.72 32.01
CA GLU A 174 -9.61 12.94 33.09
C GLU A 174 -8.40 11.99 32.99
N GLY A 175 -7.19 12.54 33.15
CA GLY A 175 -5.93 11.78 33.11
C GLY A 175 -5.55 11.24 31.73
N ARG A 176 -6.14 11.77 30.65
CA ARG A 176 -5.81 11.39 29.26
C ARG A 176 -4.93 12.43 28.61
N THR A 177 -3.88 11.98 27.94
CA THR A 177 -3.00 12.84 27.12
C THR A 177 -3.03 12.37 25.68
N PHE A 178 -2.99 13.29 24.72
CA PHE A 178 -2.99 12.99 23.30
C PHE A 178 -1.69 13.49 22.68
N VAL A 179 -0.94 12.59 22.06
CA VAL A 179 0.38 12.85 21.48
C VAL A 179 0.32 12.61 19.98
N GLU A 180 0.56 13.65 19.19
CA GLU A 180 0.73 13.49 17.75
C GLU A 180 2.05 12.78 17.48
N ALA A 181 1.99 11.65 16.78
CA ALA A 181 3.17 10.87 16.47
C ALA A 181 2.97 9.98 15.24
N TRP A 182 4.09 9.53 14.69
CA TRP A 182 4.15 8.51 13.65
C TRP A 182 5.12 7.43 14.10
N PRO A 183 4.90 6.16 13.69
CA PRO A 183 5.85 5.08 13.97
C PRO A 183 7.25 5.45 13.47
N LEU A 184 8.26 5.21 14.30
CA LEU A 184 9.66 5.46 13.94
C LEU A 184 10.46 4.18 14.13
N ALA A 185 11.29 3.84 13.15
CA ALA A 185 12.14 2.65 13.18
C ALA A 185 13.01 2.57 14.45
N ARG A 186 13.50 3.71 14.96
CA ARG A 186 14.30 3.78 16.19
C ARG A 186 13.55 3.27 17.42
N ASP A 187 12.23 3.44 17.45
CA ASP A 187 11.38 3.03 18.56
C ASP A 187 11.05 1.52 18.50
N GLY A 188 11.39 0.84 17.39
CA GLY A 188 11.28 -0.60 17.23
C GLY A 188 12.46 -1.41 17.78
N ALA A 189 13.54 -0.78 18.22
CA ALA A 189 14.80 -1.45 18.59
C ALA A 189 14.64 -2.58 19.63
N LYS A 190 13.93 -2.29 20.73
CA LYS A 190 13.68 -3.28 21.80
C LYS A 190 12.79 -4.42 21.34
N LEU A 191 11.80 -4.12 20.51
CA LEU A 191 10.89 -5.11 19.95
C LEU A 191 11.64 -6.05 18.99
N ALA A 192 12.50 -5.49 18.14
CA ALA A 192 13.32 -6.24 17.21
C ALA A 192 14.33 -7.15 17.92
N GLU A 193 15.04 -6.65 18.94
CA GLU A 193 15.96 -7.49 19.73
C GLU A 193 15.21 -8.62 20.45
N ALA A 194 14.02 -8.34 21.01
CA ALA A 194 13.21 -9.35 21.67
C ALA A 194 12.74 -10.45 20.69
N ALA A 195 12.28 -10.07 19.49
CA ALA A 195 11.90 -11.02 18.44
C ALA A 195 13.11 -11.85 17.96
N PHE A 196 14.27 -11.20 17.75
CA PHE A 196 15.50 -11.89 17.37
C PHE A 196 15.94 -12.91 18.42
N ALA A 197 15.95 -12.52 19.70
CA ALA A 197 16.33 -13.40 20.80
C ALA A 197 15.39 -14.61 20.95
N GLN A 198 14.12 -14.47 20.54
CA GLN A 198 13.12 -15.53 20.55
C GLN A 198 13.11 -16.39 19.27
N GLY A 199 13.85 -15.99 18.23
CA GLY A 199 13.79 -16.62 16.91
C GLY A 199 12.45 -16.40 16.20
N ASP A 200 11.74 -15.32 16.54
CA ASP A 200 10.45 -14.96 15.93
C ASP A 200 10.71 -14.28 14.58
N PHE A 201 10.92 -15.12 13.56
CA PHE A 201 11.22 -14.70 12.21
C PHE A 201 10.05 -15.01 11.28
N ALA A 202 9.73 -14.06 10.43
CA ALA A 202 8.74 -14.23 9.37
C ALA A 202 9.32 -15.09 8.23
N ASP A 203 8.47 -15.96 7.65
CA ASP A 203 8.85 -16.73 6.46
C ASP A 203 9.03 -15.79 5.26
N LEU A 204 10.25 -15.73 4.73
CA LEU A 204 10.59 -14.81 3.64
C LEU A 204 9.73 -15.01 2.39
N GLY A 205 9.35 -16.25 2.08
CA GLY A 205 8.57 -16.57 0.88
C GLY A 205 7.12 -16.11 1.03
N SER A 206 6.47 -16.50 2.12
CA SER A 206 5.04 -16.34 2.31
C SER A 206 4.62 -15.11 3.11
N TYR A 207 5.56 -14.37 3.74
CA TYR A 207 5.17 -13.22 4.56
C TYR A 207 4.55 -12.10 3.73
N GLU A 208 3.39 -11.65 4.21
CA GLU A 208 2.62 -10.52 3.72
C GLU A 208 2.32 -9.56 4.88
N PRO A 209 2.20 -8.24 4.62
CA PRO A 209 1.79 -7.29 5.64
C PRO A 209 0.41 -7.62 6.26
N ASN A 210 0.24 -7.24 7.52
CA ASN A 210 -1.02 -7.38 8.24
C ASN A 210 -2.07 -6.38 7.73
N TYR A 211 -2.82 -6.77 6.69
CA TYR A 211 -3.93 -6.00 6.15
C TYR A 211 -5.19 -6.22 6.99
N ILE A 212 -5.38 -5.36 8.00
CA ILE A 212 -6.54 -5.43 8.90
C ILE A 212 -7.86 -5.06 8.19
N LYS A 213 -7.79 -4.30 7.09
CA LYS A 213 -8.92 -4.04 6.19
C LYS A 213 -8.54 -4.33 4.75
N ALA A 214 -9.51 -4.87 4.01
CA ALA A 214 -9.47 -4.85 2.56
C ALA A 214 -9.37 -3.39 2.07
N PHE A 215 -8.41 -3.12 1.20
CA PHE A 215 -8.25 -1.82 0.57
C PHE A 215 -9.55 -1.39 -0.11
N LYS A 216 -10.07 -0.21 0.25
CA LYS A 216 -11.22 0.42 -0.41
C LYS A 216 -10.74 1.70 -1.09
N ALA A 217 -10.91 1.77 -2.40
CA ALA A 217 -10.54 2.95 -3.18
C ALA A 217 -11.23 4.20 -2.61
N GLY A 218 -10.45 5.28 -2.47
CA GLY A 218 -11.00 6.59 -2.08
C GLY A 218 -11.85 7.16 -3.21
N ALA A 219 -12.78 8.07 -2.88
CA ALA A 219 -13.43 8.86 -3.92
C ALA A 219 -12.39 9.72 -4.63
N ALA A 220 -12.48 9.84 -5.96
CA ALA A 220 -11.62 10.72 -6.74
C ALA A 220 -11.61 12.13 -6.12
N LYS A 221 -10.41 12.68 -5.88
CA LYS A 221 -10.26 14.10 -5.53
C LYS A 221 -10.83 14.91 -6.68
N ASP A 222 -11.67 15.90 -6.39
CA ASP A 222 -12.14 16.88 -7.37
C ASP A 222 -11.08 17.99 -7.45
N PRO A 223 -10.17 17.96 -8.44
CA PRO A 223 -9.06 18.90 -8.50
C PRO A 223 -9.52 20.31 -8.87
N LEU A 224 -10.79 20.50 -9.25
CA LEU A 224 -11.34 21.74 -9.77
C LEU A 224 -12.39 22.39 -8.85
N GLY A 225 -12.74 21.77 -7.71
CA GLY A 225 -13.65 22.35 -6.71
C GLY A 225 -15.11 22.52 -7.14
N LEU A 226 -15.52 21.85 -8.22
CA LEU A 226 -16.85 21.93 -8.81
C LEU A 226 -17.95 21.34 -7.92
N ARG A 227 -17.59 20.52 -6.93
CA ARG A 227 -18.56 19.87 -6.01
C ARG A 227 -19.26 20.81 -5.03
N SER A 228 -18.83 22.07 -4.88
CA SER A 228 -19.44 23.02 -3.94
C SER A 228 -20.67 23.78 -4.48
N SER A 229 -21.01 23.64 -5.76
CA SER A 229 -22.03 24.49 -6.42
C SER A 229 -23.39 23.83 -6.65
N LEU A 230 -23.62 22.58 -6.24
CA LEU A 230 -24.85 21.86 -6.55
C LEU A 230 -25.58 21.39 -5.29
N GLY A 231 -26.00 22.37 -4.49
CA GLY A 231 -27.01 22.17 -3.45
C GLY A 231 -28.41 22.03 -4.04
N ALA A 232 -29.17 21.08 -3.48
CA ALA A 232 -30.64 21.02 -3.45
C ALA A 232 -31.45 20.43 -4.62
N VAL A 233 -30.88 19.85 -5.68
CA VAL A 233 -31.72 19.32 -6.79
C VAL A 233 -31.72 17.78 -6.94
N TRP A 234 -30.77 17.06 -6.35
CA TRP A 234 -30.64 15.60 -6.59
C TRP A 234 -31.29 14.66 -5.55
N LEU A 235 -31.92 15.19 -4.49
CA LEU A 235 -32.55 14.36 -3.45
C LEU A 235 -33.87 13.67 -3.86
N ALA A 236 -34.42 13.99 -5.04
CA ALA A 236 -35.68 13.41 -5.51
C ALA A 236 -35.52 12.21 -6.45
N LEU A 237 -34.32 11.93 -6.98
CA LEU A 237 -34.10 10.84 -7.96
C LEU A 237 -33.47 9.57 -7.35
N ALA A 238 -32.94 9.65 -6.13
CA ALA A 238 -32.21 8.55 -5.48
C ALA A 238 -33.11 7.45 -4.87
N LEU A 239 -34.43 7.60 -4.90
CA LEU A 239 -35.38 6.71 -4.21
C LEU A 239 -36.03 5.63 -5.12
N ILE A 240 -35.66 5.52 -6.40
CA ILE A 240 -36.31 4.58 -7.36
C ILE A 240 -35.37 3.50 -7.92
N LEU A 241 -34.06 3.52 -7.65
CA LEU A 241 -33.10 2.55 -8.21
C LEU A 241 -32.42 1.65 -7.16
N ALA A 242 -33.05 1.45 -6.00
CA ALA A 242 -32.60 0.53 -4.96
C ALA A 242 -33.16 -0.90 -5.16
N SER A 243 -33.06 -1.42 -6.39
CA SER A 243 -33.41 -2.81 -6.69
C SER A 243 -32.63 -3.26 -7.92
N CYS A 244 -31.43 -3.80 -7.69
CA CYS A 244 -30.78 -4.86 -8.47
C CYS A 244 -29.33 -4.99 -7.99
N THR A 245 -29.13 -5.71 -6.88
CA THR A 245 -27.85 -6.36 -6.61
C THR A 245 -27.68 -7.49 -7.62
N SER A 246 -26.88 -7.26 -8.64
CA SER A 246 -26.38 -8.30 -9.54
C SER A 246 -24.85 -8.26 -9.51
N CYS A 247 -24.24 -9.44 -9.42
CA CYS A 247 -22.80 -9.67 -9.44
C CYS A 247 -22.08 -8.76 -10.45
N GLY A 248 -21.04 -8.06 -9.99
CA GLY A 248 -20.27 -7.14 -10.82
C GLY A 248 -19.45 -7.87 -11.88
N GLU A 249 -20.01 -8.00 -13.07
CA GLU A 249 -19.21 -8.06 -14.30
C GLU A 249 -18.69 -6.65 -14.61
N GLN A 250 -17.41 -6.52 -14.98
CA GLN A 250 -16.89 -5.26 -15.49
C GLN A 250 -17.68 -4.93 -16.77
N GLN A 251 -18.49 -3.88 -16.71
CA GLN A 251 -19.29 -3.45 -17.85
C GLN A 251 -18.36 -3.01 -18.98
N GLN A 252 -18.44 -3.68 -20.13
CA GLN A 252 -17.65 -3.31 -21.30
C GLN A 252 -18.23 -2.05 -21.95
N PHE A 253 -17.40 -1.01 -22.08
CA PHE A 253 -17.82 0.30 -22.60
C PHE A 253 -17.52 0.50 -24.09
N ILE A 254 -16.71 -0.38 -24.68
CA ILE A 254 -16.31 -0.37 -26.09
C ILE A 254 -17.12 -1.41 -26.89
N PRO A 255 -17.13 -1.37 -28.24
CA PRO A 255 -17.80 -2.39 -29.03
C PRO A 255 -17.34 -3.80 -28.67
N TYR A 256 -18.30 -4.68 -28.39
CA TYR A 256 -18.03 -6.08 -28.05
C TYR A 256 -17.40 -6.80 -29.24
N VAL A 257 -16.14 -7.22 -29.08
CA VAL A 257 -15.45 -8.10 -30.02
C VAL A 257 -15.00 -9.35 -29.25
N PRO A 258 -15.51 -10.54 -29.61
CA PRO A 258 -15.21 -11.74 -28.86
C PRO A 258 -13.72 -12.11 -28.96
N VAL A 259 -13.05 -12.17 -27.82
CA VAL A 259 -11.69 -12.69 -27.70
C VAL A 259 -11.72 -14.11 -27.11
N ASN A 260 -11.04 -15.04 -27.76
CA ASN A 260 -10.73 -16.38 -27.25
C ASN A 260 -9.43 -16.85 -27.93
N LEU A 261 -8.30 -16.53 -27.31
CA LEU A 261 -6.96 -16.70 -27.87
C LEU A 261 -6.11 -17.51 -26.89
N GLN A 262 -5.17 -18.29 -27.43
CA GLN A 262 -4.13 -18.94 -26.63
C GLN A 262 -2.78 -18.59 -27.22
N ILE A 263 -1.85 -18.19 -26.36
CA ILE A 263 -0.45 -17.93 -26.73
C ILE A 263 0.46 -18.88 -25.94
N ASP A 264 1.47 -19.43 -26.61
CA ASP A 264 2.51 -20.24 -25.97
C ASP A 264 3.75 -19.39 -25.73
N LEU A 265 4.05 -19.10 -24.46
CA LEU A 265 5.15 -18.23 -24.04
C LEU A 265 6.54 -18.76 -24.42
N ASN A 266 6.65 -20.02 -24.84
CA ASN A 266 7.89 -20.60 -25.36
C ASN A 266 8.17 -20.23 -26.82
N LEU A 267 7.19 -19.69 -27.54
CA LEU A 267 7.39 -19.28 -28.93
C LEU A 267 8.21 -17.99 -28.99
N PRO A 268 9.18 -17.88 -29.91
CA PRO A 268 10.05 -16.71 -30.02
C PRO A 268 9.32 -15.36 -30.14
N ALA A 269 8.13 -15.36 -30.74
CA ALA A 269 7.30 -14.15 -30.88
C ALA A 269 6.78 -13.59 -29.55
N TYR A 270 6.80 -14.39 -28.48
CA TYR A 270 6.26 -14.04 -27.16
C TYR A 270 7.32 -14.09 -26.05
N ASN A 271 8.60 -14.31 -26.39
CA ASN A 271 9.67 -14.43 -25.40
C ASN A 271 9.78 -13.21 -24.48
N THR A 272 9.44 -12.02 -24.98
CA THR A 272 9.41 -10.77 -24.20
C THR A 272 8.47 -10.88 -23.00
N LEU A 273 7.36 -11.62 -23.12
CA LEU A 273 6.38 -11.83 -22.05
C LEU A 273 6.87 -12.78 -20.94
N ASN A 274 8.04 -13.38 -21.06
CA ASN A 274 8.64 -14.16 -19.97
C ASN A 274 9.22 -13.28 -18.86
N PHE A 275 9.35 -11.97 -19.10
CA PHE A 275 9.90 -11.01 -18.14
C PHE A 275 8.80 -10.06 -17.63
N PRO A 276 8.59 -9.96 -16.30
CA PRO A 276 7.67 -8.97 -15.74
C PRO A 276 8.05 -7.54 -16.14
N GLY A 277 7.03 -6.72 -16.40
CA GLY A 277 7.20 -5.34 -16.88
C GLY A 277 7.18 -5.19 -18.40
N GLU A 278 7.21 -6.30 -19.15
CA GLU A 278 7.17 -6.27 -20.60
C GLU A 278 5.75 -6.41 -21.15
N ALA A 279 5.53 -5.80 -22.31
CA ALA A 279 4.25 -5.86 -23.02
C ALA A 279 4.44 -6.17 -24.50
N ILE A 280 3.44 -6.80 -25.11
CA ILE A 280 3.35 -6.93 -26.56
C ILE A 280 1.98 -6.52 -27.06
N ALA A 281 1.93 -6.05 -28.31
CA ALA A 281 0.68 -5.81 -29.01
C ALA A 281 0.26 -7.06 -29.79
N LEU A 282 -0.99 -7.48 -29.64
CA LEU A 282 -1.60 -8.57 -30.42
C LEU A 282 -2.81 -8.09 -31.22
N ALA A 283 -3.17 -8.85 -32.25
CA ALA A 283 -4.46 -8.73 -32.90
C ALA A 283 -5.57 -9.34 -32.02
N GLY A 284 -6.80 -8.81 -32.15
CA GLY A 284 -7.93 -9.18 -31.30
C GLY A 284 -8.59 -7.95 -30.71
N GLY A 285 -9.70 -8.13 -29.99
CA GLY A 285 -10.47 -7.03 -29.42
C GLY A 285 -10.96 -6.02 -30.45
N SER A 286 -11.36 -4.85 -29.97
CA SER A 286 -11.93 -3.77 -30.77
C SER A 286 -10.86 -3.02 -31.58
N LYS A 287 -9.69 -2.76 -31.00
CA LYS A 287 -8.57 -2.05 -31.68
C LYS A 287 -7.20 -2.73 -31.56
N GLY A 288 -7.19 -4.01 -31.22
CA GLY A 288 -5.99 -4.75 -30.83
C GLY A 288 -5.94 -4.93 -29.31
N LEU A 289 -4.99 -5.74 -28.85
CA LEU A 289 -4.75 -6.02 -27.44
C LEU A 289 -3.35 -5.59 -27.04
N TYR A 290 -3.20 -5.14 -25.80
CA TYR A 290 -1.93 -5.18 -25.09
C TYR A 290 -1.94 -6.35 -24.12
N VAL A 291 -0.95 -7.23 -24.21
CA VAL A 291 -0.68 -8.27 -23.24
C VAL A 291 0.53 -7.81 -22.44
N TYR A 292 0.34 -7.62 -21.15
CA TYR A 292 1.35 -7.13 -20.22
C TYR A 292 1.63 -8.17 -19.14
N ARG A 293 2.89 -8.46 -18.89
CA ARG A 293 3.33 -9.38 -17.84
C ARG A 293 3.47 -8.61 -16.53
N TYR A 294 2.49 -8.74 -15.62
CA TYR A 294 2.48 -7.99 -14.36
C TYR A 294 3.38 -8.64 -13.30
N THR A 295 3.29 -9.95 -13.15
CA THR A 295 4.15 -10.74 -12.26
C THR A 295 4.65 -12.00 -12.97
N LEU A 296 5.33 -12.92 -12.29
CA LEU A 296 5.69 -14.21 -12.90
C LEU A 296 4.49 -15.12 -13.19
N ASP A 297 3.34 -14.87 -12.59
CA ASP A 297 2.16 -15.73 -12.74
C ASP A 297 0.93 -14.97 -13.27
N GLU A 298 1.00 -13.63 -13.34
CA GLU A 298 -0.13 -12.78 -13.70
C GLU A 298 0.11 -11.99 -14.99
N PHE A 299 -0.94 -11.98 -15.81
CA PHE A 299 -1.03 -11.19 -17.03
C PHE A 299 -2.21 -10.23 -16.98
N VAL A 300 -1.97 -9.02 -17.46
CA VAL A 300 -3.01 -8.02 -17.70
C VAL A 300 -3.18 -7.89 -19.20
N VAL A 301 -4.42 -8.04 -19.68
CA VAL A 301 -4.74 -7.91 -21.10
C VAL A 301 -5.80 -6.84 -21.28
N LEU A 302 -5.46 -5.79 -22.02
CA LEU A 302 -6.31 -4.63 -22.25
C LEU A 302 -6.64 -4.46 -23.72
N ASP A 303 -7.88 -4.07 -24.02
CA ASP A 303 -8.23 -3.57 -25.35
C ASP A 303 -7.50 -2.25 -25.61
N ARG A 304 -7.10 -2.07 -26.86
CA ARG A 304 -6.44 -0.85 -27.32
C ARG A 304 -7.42 0.24 -27.75
N HIS A 305 -8.72 0.06 -27.56
CA HIS A 305 -9.73 1.05 -27.90
C HIS A 305 -9.86 2.08 -26.78
N ALA A 306 -9.52 3.33 -27.11
CA ALA A 306 -9.64 4.47 -26.20
C ALA A 306 -11.08 4.67 -25.72
N THR A 307 -11.24 5.01 -24.45
CA THR A 307 -12.57 5.13 -23.81
C THR A 307 -13.02 6.57 -23.59
N TYR A 308 -12.27 7.55 -24.11
CA TYR A 308 -12.68 8.96 -24.08
C TYR A 308 -13.87 9.24 -25.01
N ASP A 309 -13.70 8.97 -26.31
CA ASP A 309 -14.74 9.09 -27.34
C ASP A 309 -14.82 7.76 -28.11
N ILE A 310 -15.68 6.86 -27.62
CA ILE A 310 -15.85 5.51 -28.17
C ILE A 310 -16.28 5.53 -29.65
N PRO A 311 -17.22 6.40 -30.09
CA PRO A 311 -17.52 6.57 -31.51
C PRO A 311 -16.32 6.95 -32.40
N LEU A 312 -15.37 7.73 -31.88
CA LEU A 312 -14.16 8.13 -32.62
C LEU A 312 -13.21 6.95 -32.88
N ALA A 313 -13.35 5.88 -32.09
CA ALA A 313 -12.68 4.61 -32.29
C ALA A 313 -11.14 4.71 -32.32
N CYS A 314 -10.59 5.58 -31.46
CA CYS A 314 -9.17 5.81 -31.33
C CYS A 314 -8.44 4.62 -30.72
N LYS A 315 -7.16 4.50 -31.07
CA LYS A 315 -6.31 3.38 -30.70
C LYS A 315 -5.19 3.86 -29.80
N VAL A 316 -5.11 3.30 -28.60
CA VAL A 316 -4.06 3.66 -27.64
C VAL A 316 -2.73 2.99 -27.99
N THR A 317 -1.65 3.68 -27.63
CA THR A 317 -0.26 3.27 -27.81
C THR A 317 0.46 3.26 -26.47
N LEU A 318 1.30 2.24 -26.27
CA LEU A 318 2.18 2.13 -25.11
C LEU A 318 3.37 3.08 -25.29
N ASP A 319 3.62 3.89 -24.27
CA ASP A 319 4.75 4.82 -24.23
C ASP A 319 6.06 4.07 -23.93
N ALA A 320 7.18 4.77 -24.09
CA ALA A 320 8.53 4.20 -23.94
C ALA A 320 8.85 3.71 -22.51
N ASP A 321 8.05 4.13 -21.52
CA ASP A 321 8.14 3.68 -20.13
C ASP A 321 7.56 2.27 -19.90
N ASN A 322 6.93 1.65 -20.92
CA ASN A 322 6.21 0.37 -20.84
C ASN A 322 5.14 0.32 -19.74
N PHE A 323 4.66 1.48 -19.28
CA PHE A 323 3.71 1.60 -18.18
C PHE A 323 2.48 2.42 -18.56
N THR A 324 2.67 3.48 -19.36
CA THR A 324 1.63 4.43 -19.72
C THR A 324 1.08 4.13 -21.10
N LEU A 325 -0.24 3.96 -21.19
CA LEU A 325 -0.98 3.86 -22.45
C LEU A 325 -1.57 5.23 -22.76
N ARG A 326 -1.27 5.78 -23.93
CA ARG A 326 -1.74 7.11 -24.34
C ARG A 326 -2.60 7.03 -25.58
N ASP A 327 -3.59 7.92 -25.66
CA ASP A 327 -4.36 8.11 -26.88
C ASP A 327 -3.47 8.67 -28.00
N HIS A 328 -3.88 8.51 -29.25
CA HIS A 328 -3.17 9.17 -30.34
C HIS A 328 -3.36 10.69 -30.23
N ASP A 329 -2.34 11.49 -30.56
CA ASP A 329 -2.34 12.96 -30.36
C ASP A 329 -3.50 13.68 -31.05
N ASP A 330 -4.08 13.09 -32.09
CA ASP A 330 -5.24 13.63 -32.82
C ASP A 330 -6.59 13.38 -32.13
N CYS A 331 -6.61 12.55 -31.08
CA CYS A 331 -7.83 12.11 -30.41
C CYS A 331 -8.04 12.83 -29.08
N SER A 332 -7.11 12.67 -28.14
CA SER A 332 -7.15 13.32 -26.84
C SER A 332 -5.81 13.26 -26.12
N GLU A 333 -5.68 14.00 -25.03
CA GLU A 333 -4.54 13.90 -24.10
C GLU A 333 -4.78 12.81 -23.03
N SER A 334 -5.65 11.82 -23.31
CA SER A 334 -5.99 10.78 -22.34
C SER A 334 -4.87 9.76 -22.19
N GLU A 335 -4.62 9.38 -20.95
CA GLU A 335 -3.62 8.38 -20.57
C GLU A 335 -4.25 7.35 -19.62
N TRP A 336 -3.80 6.11 -19.70
CA TRP A 336 -4.24 4.98 -18.88
C TRP A 336 -3.04 4.19 -18.37
N GLN A 337 -3.20 3.50 -17.24
CA GLN A 337 -2.17 2.57 -16.74
C GLN A 337 -2.30 1.20 -17.40
N ILE A 338 -1.18 0.61 -17.83
CA ILE A 338 -1.19 -0.74 -18.42
C ILE A 338 -1.52 -1.85 -17.41
N ILE A 339 -1.33 -1.60 -16.11
CA ILE A 339 -1.52 -2.61 -15.04
C ILE A 339 -2.98 -2.93 -14.74
N ASP A 340 -3.90 -2.02 -15.02
CA ASP A 340 -5.32 -2.23 -14.74
C ASP A 340 -6.27 -1.50 -15.72
N GLY A 341 -5.74 -0.70 -16.64
CA GLY A 341 -6.50 0.10 -17.59
C GLY A 341 -7.11 1.36 -16.98
N SER A 342 -6.78 1.73 -15.73
CA SER A 342 -7.31 2.92 -15.07
C SER A 342 -6.84 4.21 -15.75
N VAL A 343 -7.69 5.24 -15.77
CA VAL A 343 -7.33 6.55 -16.34
C VAL A 343 -6.31 7.25 -15.45
N MET A 344 -5.22 7.72 -16.06
CA MET A 344 -4.17 8.52 -15.43
C MET A 344 -4.36 10.02 -15.63
N ASN A 345 -4.63 10.43 -16.87
CA ASN A 345 -4.66 11.82 -17.28
C ASN A 345 -5.64 12.02 -18.44
N GLY A 346 -5.95 13.28 -18.74
CA GLY A 346 -6.79 13.70 -19.85
C GLY A 346 -8.29 13.50 -19.63
N PRO A 347 -9.10 13.69 -20.68
CA PRO A 347 -10.54 13.82 -20.55
C PRO A 347 -11.31 12.48 -20.48
N ALA A 348 -10.65 11.33 -20.65
CA ALA A 348 -11.26 10.01 -20.44
C ALA A 348 -11.80 9.86 -19.00
N THR A 349 -12.92 9.16 -18.83
CA THR A 349 -13.52 8.87 -17.51
C THR A 349 -13.71 7.40 -17.23
N LEU A 350 -13.48 6.54 -18.23
CA LEU A 350 -13.70 5.11 -18.18
C LEU A 350 -12.37 4.37 -18.33
N PRO A 351 -12.15 3.25 -17.62
CA PRO A 351 -10.95 2.45 -17.80
C PRO A 351 -10.98 1.73 -19.15
N LEU A 352 -9.81 1.35 -19.66
CA LEU A 352 -9.71 0.42 -20.79
C LEU A 352 -10.36 -0.91 -20.46
N HIS A 353 -10.93 -1.57 -21.46
CA HIS A 353 -11.57 -2.87 -21.26
C HIS A 353 -10.52 -3.95 -20.99
N ARG A 354 -10.67 -4.67 -19.87
CA ARG A 354 -9.79 -5.77 -19.48
C ARG A 354 -10.39 -7.12 -19.85
N TYR A 355 -9.56 -7.98 -20.43
CA TYR A 355 -9.89 -9.37 -20.71
C TYR A 355 -9.46 -10.29 -19.56
N ARG A 356 -10.15 -11.42 -19.43
CA ARG A 356 -9.80 -12.48 -18.48
C ARG A 356 -8.61 -13.27 -19.02
N THR A 357 -7.77 -13.71 -18.10
CA THR A 357 -6.57 -14.49 -18.39
C THR A 357 -6.50 -15.73 -17.52
N SER A 358 -5.90 -16.79 -18.06
CA SER A 358 -5.56 -18.00 -17.31
C SER A 358 -4.23 -18.53 -17.84
N LEU A 359 -3.26 -18.73 -16.96
CA LEU A 359 -1.96 -19.32 -17.30
C LEU A 359 -1.95 -20.80 -16.89
N ASN A 360 -1.64 -21.69 -17.83
CA ASN A 360 -1.45 -23.12 -17.58
C ASN A 360 -0.13 -23.58 -18.19
N GLY A 361 0.90 -23.73 -17.37
CA GLY A 361 2.26 -23.96 -17.84
C GLY A 361 2.75 -22.76 -18.67
N SER A 362 3.14 -23.00 -19.92
CA SER A 362 3.53 -21.94 -20.86
C SER A 362 2.35 -21.36 -21.66
N ILE A 363 1.14 -21.90 -21.53
CA ILE A 363 -0.01 -21.47 -22.32
C ILE A 363 -0.81 -20.42 -21.57
N LEU A 364 -0.80 -19.19 -22.08
CA LEU A 364 -1.69 -18.12 -21.63
C LEU A 364 -2.96 -18.14 -22.48
N SER A 365 -4.10 -18.37 -21.83
CA SER A 365 -5.43 -18.22 -22.42
C SER A 365 -5.98 -16.82 -22.13
N ILE A 366 -6.55 -16.18 -23.15
CA ILE A 366 -7.14 -14.84 -23.11
C ILE A 366 -8.58 -14.94 -23.61
N PHE A 367 -9.55 -14.49 -22.82
CA PHE A 367 -10.97 -14.59 -23.15
C PHE A 367 -11.79 -13.46 -22.51
N ASN A 368 -13.03 -13.24 -22.97
CA ASN A 368 -13.93 -12.24 -22.38
C ASN A 368 -14.38 -12.64 -20.96
#